data_AF-A0A8I1IJA6-F1
#
_entry.id   AF-A0A8I1IJA6-F1
#
_cell.length_a   1.000
_cell.length_b   1.000
_cell.length_c   1.000
_cell.angle_alpha   90.00
_cell.angle_beta   90.00
_cell.angle_gamma   90.00
#
_symmetry.space_group_name_H-M   'P 1'
#
loop_
_entity.id
_entity.type
_entity.pdbx_description
1 polymer ?
#
loop_
_entity_poly.entity_id
_entity_poly.type
_entity_poly.pdbx_seq_one_letter_code
_entity_poly.pdbx_strand_id
1 'polypeptide(L)'
;MSQHRHIGLERQDGEDVGRDPRTMTTEDLEQLSHARVPPLRALRLKCLDCCNGSAREVRLCTAVDCPSWPFRMGKNPWRRPLTGEERVERQARFAGKIPAAPSEAQKTGGEIGASHLDRGRDPDAPTSAFSASVLDGNTGGAP
;
A
#
# COMPACT_ATOMS: atom_id res chain seq x y z
N MET A 1 5.48 -4.36 16.79
CA MET A 1 5.95 -2.96 16.84
C MET A 1 7.44 -2.99 16.53
N SER A 2 7.95 -2.12 15.65
CA SER A 2 9.38 -2.13 15.28
C SER A 2 10.24 -1.88 16.52
N GLN A 3 11.27 -2.72 16.74
CA GLN A 3 12.19 -2.62 17.87
C GLN A 3 12.95 -1.28 17.90
N HIS A 4 12.95 -0.57 16.76
CA HIS A 4 13.68 0.67 16.55
C HIS A 4 12.82 1.94 16.65
N ARG A 5 11.59 1.87 17.20
CA ARG A 5 10.66 3.02 17.26
C ARG A 5 11.29 4.29 17.87
N HIS A 6 12.19 4.16 18.83
CA HIS A 6 12.89 5.27 19.47
C HIS A 6 13.74 6.11 18.50
N ILE A 7 14.18 5.56 17.36
CA ILE A 7 14.98 6.27 16.35
C ILE A 7 14.19 7.40 15.67
N GLY A 8 12.89 7.18 15.49
CA GLY A 8 11.97 8.15 14.90
C GLY A 8 11.37 9.13 15.89
N LEU A 9 11.81 9.10 17.16
CA LEU A 9 11.29 9.94 18.23
C LEU A 9 12.40 10.82 18.82
N GLU A 10 12.02 11.99 19.31
CA GLU A 10 12.86 12.89 20.09
C GLU A 10 12.09 13.38 21.32
N ARG A 11 12.79 13.87 22.35
CA ARG A 11 12.14 14.39 23.56
C ARG A 11 11.98 15.90 23.50
N GLN A 12 10.75 16.36 23.66
CA GLN A 12 10.40 17.77 23.75
C GLN A 12 9.51 17.98 24.97
N ASP A 13 9.88 18.90 25.86
CA ASP A 13 9.14 19.22 27.10
C ASP A 13 8.82 17.99 27.99
N GLY A 14 9.66 16.95 27.92
CA GLY A 14 9.49 15.72 28.67
C GLY A 14 8.61 14.66 27.98
N GLU A 15 8.08 14.95 26.80
CA GLU A 15 7.25 14.04 26.00
C GLU A 15 8.00 13.50 24.76
N ASP A 16 7.65 12.29 24.33
CA ASP A 16 8.14 11.72 23.07
C ASP A 16 7.36 12.33 21.89
N VAL A 17 8.07 13.02 21.01
CA VAL A 17 7.53 13.61 19.78
C VAL A 17 8.19 13.00 18.54
N GLY A 18 7.54 13.10 17.39
CA GLY A 18 8.09 12.60 16.13
C GLY A 18 9.27 13.44 15.66
N ARG A 19 10.42 12.80 15.47
CA ARG A 19 11.62 13.45 14.92
C ARG A 19 11.40 13.86 13.46
N ASP A 20 11.93 15.02 13.05
CA ASP A 20 11.83 15.49 11.66
C ASP A 20 12.59 14.55 10.71
N PRO A 21 11.92 13.84 9.78
CA PRO A 21 12.57 12.91 8.84
C PRO A 21 13.59 13.57 7.91
N ARG A 22 13.56 14.90 7.73
CA ARG A 22 14.55 15.64 6.93
C ARG A 22 15.91 15.75 7.62
N THR A 23 15.96 15.52 8.93
CA THR A 23 17.17 15.55 9.76
C THR A 23 17.70 14.16 10.08
N MET A 24 17.00 13.11 9.61
CA MET A 24 17.36 11.71 9.85
C MET A 24 18.27 11.18 8.73
N THR A 25 19.13 10.22 9.08
CA THR A 25 19.94 9.53 8.08
C THR A 25 19.10 8.54 7.28
N THR A 26 19.59 8.06 6.14
CA THR A 26 18.85 7.06 5.38
C THR A 26 18.84 5.70 6.08
N GLU A 27 19.90 5.40 6.81
CA GLU A 27 20.06 4.21 7.63
C GLU A 27 19.05 4.22 8.78
N ASP A 28 18.81 5.38 9.41
CA ASP A 28 17.78 5.54 10.44
C ASP A 28 16.38 5.20 9.88
N LEU A 29 16.06 5.69 8.68
CA LEU A 29 14.78 5.43 8.02
C LEU A 29 14.62 3.94 7.65
N GLU A 30 15.71 3.32 7.19
CA GLU A 30 15.73 1.89 6.85
C GLU A 30 15.54 1.00 8.10
N GLN A 31 16.15 1.38 9.24
CA GLN A 31 15.93 0.71 10.53
C GLN A 31 14.49 0.82 11.04
N LEU A 32 13.80 1.91 10.68
CA LEU A 32 12.35 2.08 10.89
C LEU A 32 11.50 1.32 9.87
N SER A 33 12.11 0.51 8.99
CA SER A 33 11.45 -0.25 7.92
C SER A 33 10.82 0.62 6.82
N HIS A 34 11.33 1.84 6.61
CA HIS A 34 10.95 2.67 5.47
C HIS A 34 11.81 2.36 4.25
N ALA A 35 11.19 1.85 3.18
CA ALA A 35 11.88 1.61 1.91
C ALA A 35 11.93 2.88 1.03
N ARG A 36 12.99 3.02 0.22
CA ARG A 36 13.09 4.07 -0.80
C ARG A 36 12.10 3.81 -1.94
N VAL A 37 10.91 4.39 -1.81
CA VAL A 37 9.85 4.30 -2.82
C VAL A 37 9.47 5.68 -3.33
N PRO A 38 8.97 5.80 -4.57
CA PRO A 38 8.40 7.05 -5.05
C PRO A 38 7.25 7.52 -4.13
N PRO A 39 7.07 8.84 -3.91
CA PRO A 39 6.04 9.37 -3.01
C PRO A 39 4.63 8.85 -3.31
N LEU A 40 4.26 8.71 -4.59
CA LEU A 40 2.96 8.16 -5.00
C LEU A 40 2.78 6.68 -4.59
N ARG A 41 3.87 5.92 -4.52
CA ARG A 41 3.84 4.53 -4.02
C ARG A 41 3.68 4.51 -2.50
N ALA A 42 4.37 5.37 -1.76
CA ALA A 42 4.17 5.52 -0.31
C ALA A 42 2.71 5.91 0.02
N LEU A 43 2.15 6.85 -0.74
CA LEU A 43 0.75 7.25 -0.59
C LEU A 43 -0.21 6.09 -0.89
N ARG A 44 0.07 5.29 -1.93
CA ARG A 44 -0.72 4.09 -2.24
C ARG A 44 -0.68 3.07 -1.09
N LEU A 45 0.48 2.87 -0.46
CA LEU A 45 0.62 2.01 0.73
C LEU A 45 -0.23 2.55 1.88
N LYS A 46 -0.25 3.88 2.10
CA LYS A 46 -1.14 4.48 3.10
C LYS A 46 -2.62 4.26 2.79
N CYS A 47 -3.03 4.31 1.52
CA CYS A 47 -4.40 3.96 1.16
C CYS A 47 -4.71 2.47 1.45
N LEU A 48 -3.75 1.55 1.23
CA LEU A 48 -3.95 0.15 1.61
C LEU A 48 -4.11 0.00 3.12
N ASP A 49 -3.25 0.65 3.89
CA ASP A 49 -3.33 0.69 5.36
C ASP A 49 -4.70 1.21 5.85
N CYS A 50 -5.16 2.34 5.30
CA CYS A 50 -6.48 2.91 5.60
C CYS A 50 -7.66 1.98 5.22
N CYS A 51 -7.48 1.17 4.17
CA CYS A 51 -8.48 0.22 3.67
C CYS A 51 -8.18 -1.22 4.10
N ASN A 52 -7.48 -1.40 5.24
CA ASN A 52 -7.22 -2.69 5.87
C ASN A 52 -6.56 -3.74 4.94
N GLY A 53 -5.64 -3.27 4.09
CA GLY A 53 -4.91 -4.06 3.09
C GLY A 53 -5.67 -4.35 1.79
N SER A 54 -6.95 -3.99 1.68
CA SER A 54 -7.78 -4.36 0.51
C SER A 54 -7.62 -3.37 -0.64
N ALA A 55 -7.05 -3.84 -1.75
CA ALA A 55 -6.98 -3.07 -2.99
C ALA A 55 -8.37 -2.76 -3.58
N ARG A 56 -9.35 -3.65 -3.35
CA ARG A 56 -10.75 -3.46 -3.77
C ARG A 56 -11.38 -2.29 -3.02
N GLU A 57 -11.19 -2.21 -1.71
CA GLU A 57 -11.71 -1.13 -0.89
C GLU A 57 -11.08 0.21 -1.27
N VAL A 58 -9.78 0.26 -1.59
CA VAL A 58 -9.16 1.50 -2.11
C VAL A 58 -9.81 1.96 -3.41
N ARG A 59 -10.20 1.02 -4.28
CA ARG A 59 -10.94 1.33 -5.51
C ARG A 59 -12.33 1.87 -5.22
N LEU A 60 -13.04 1.30 -4.25
CA LEU A 60 -14.40 1.66 -3.87
C LEU A 60 -14.47 2.79 -2.84
N CYS A 61 -13.33 3.32 -2.37
CA CYS A 61 -13.26 4.35 -1.36
C CYS A 61 -14.06 5.60 -1.76
N THR A 62 -15.06 5.94 -0.93
CA THR A 62 -15.99 7.07 -1.13
C THR A 62 -15.56 8.36 -0.44
N ALA A 63 -14.43 8.37 0.27
CA ALA A 63 -13.90 9.55 0.97
C ALA A 63 -13.31 10.58 -0.01
N VAL A 64 -14.16 11.19 -0.84
CA VAL A 64 -13.76 12.12 -1.91
C VAL A 64 -13.12 13.40 -1.38
N ASP A 65 -13.43 13.80 -0.15
CA ASP A 65 -12.82 14.94 0.54
C ASP A 65 -11.41 14.63 1.08
N CYS A 66 -10.98 13.36 1.03
CA CYS A 66 -9.63 12.99 1.44
C CYS A 66 -8.60 13.60 0.47
N PRO A 67 -7.61 14.38 0.94
CA PRO A 67 -6.59 14.99 0.07
C PRO A 67 -5.78 13.96 -0.74
N SER A 68 -5.70 12.71 -0.25
CA SER A 68 -5.02 11.61 -0.95
C SER A 68 -5.86 10.94 -2.03
N TRP A 69 -7.18 11.15 -2.03
CA TRP A 69 -8.13 10.43 -2.88
C TRP A 69 -7.79 10.49 -4.39
N PRO A 70 -7.37 11.64 -4.96
CA PRO A 70 -6.98 11.73 -6.36
C PRO A 70 -5.77 10.85 -6.73
N PHE A 71 -4.94 10.54 -5.75
CA PHE A 71 -3.69 9.80 -5.93
C PHE A 71 -3.78 8.35 -5.47
N ARG A 72 -4.92 7.91 -4.92
CA ARG A 72 -5.09 6.59 -4.30
C ARG A 72 -4.84 5.40 -5.24
N MET A 73 -4.74 5.65 -6.55
CA MET A 73 -4.35 4.67 -7.57
C MET A 73 -2.85 4.69 -7.92
N GLY A 74 -2.03 5.42 -7.15
CA GLY A 74 -0.58 5.53 -7.38
C GLY A 74 -0.21 6.37 -8.60
N LYS A 75 -1.12 7.21 -9.09
CA LYS A 75 -0.92 8.09 -10.25
C LYS A 75 -1.34 9.51 -9.89
N ASN A 76 -0.65 10.50 -10.46
CA ASN A 76 -1.02 11.90 -10.34
C ASN A 76 -1.90 12.29 -11.53
N PRO A 77 -3.18 12.65 -11.34
CA PRO A 77 -4.09 12.96 -12.44
C PRO A 77 -3.75 14.26 -13.17
N TRP A 78 -3.00 15.18 -12.54
CA TRP A 78 -2.55 16.43 -13.15
C TRP A 78 -1.20 16.32 -13.86
N ARG A 79 -0.54 15.16 -13.79
CA ARG A 79 0.75 14.97 -14.46
C ARG A 79 0.52 14.63 -15.92
N ARG A 80 0.97 15.48 -16.84
CA ARG A 80 0.98 15.18 -18.27
C ARG A 80 1.80 13.91 -18.56
N PRO A 81 1.28 12.96 -19.36
CA PRO A 81 2.06 11.85 -19.88
C PRO A 81 3.20 12.35 -20.79
N LEU A 82 4.39 11.76 -20.67
CA LEU A 82 5.51 12.02 -21.59
C LEU A 82 5.23 11.37 -22.95
N THR A 83 5.62 12.05 -24.03
CA THR A 83 5.65 11.43 -25.36
C THR A 83 6.73 10.34 -25.41
N GLY A 84 6.70 9.51 -26.46
CA GLY A 84 7.74 8.49 -26.68
C GLY A 84 9.12 9.12 -26.78
N GLU A 85 9.25 10.19 -27.57
CA GLU A 85 10.50 10.94 -27.75
C GLU A 85 11.01 11.54 -26.44
N GLU A 86 10.14 12.19 -25.66
CA GLU A 86 10.50 12.76 -24.35
C GLU A 86 10.95 11.68 -23.35
N ARG A 87 10.36 10.48 -23.42
CA ARG A 87 10.75 9.34 -22.58
C ARG A 87 12.13 8.82 -22.98
N VAL A 88 12.40 8.68 -24.27
CA VAL A 88 13.70 8.25 -24.80
C VAL A 88 14.78 9.26 -24.43
N GLU A 89 14.54 10.56 -24.65
CA GLU A 89 15.46 11.63 -24.29
C GLU A 89 15.75 11.64 -22.78
N ARG A 90 14.71 11.51 -21.94
CA ARG A 90 14.88 11.40 -20.50
C ARG A 90 15.75 10.19 -20.13
N GLN A 91 15.54 9.04 -20.76
CA GLN A 91 16.33 7.84 -20.50
C GLN A 91 17.78 8.02 -20.94
N ALA A 92 18.01 8.65 -22.11
CA ALA A 92 19.33 8.91 -22.66
C ALA A 92 20.19 9.80 -21.73
N ARG A 93 19.61 10.82 -21.07
CA ARG A 93 20.33 11.68 -20.12
C ARG A 93 20.96 10.94 -18.93
N PHE A 94 20.42 9.78 -18.58
CA PHE A 94 20.94 8.96 -17.47
C PHE A 94 21.75 7.75 -17.96
N ALA A 95 21.69 7.42 -19.26
CA ALA A 95 22.49 6.39 -19.90
C ALA A 95 23.95 6.85 -20.03
N GLY A 96 24.71 6.73 -18.94
CA GLY A 96 26.11 7.12 -18.88
C GLY A 96 26.62 7.57 -17.50
N LYS A 97 25.75 7.70 -16.50
CA LYS A 97 26.09 8.17 -15.13
C LYS A 97 26.04 7.08 -14.04
N ILE A 98 26.38 5.83 -14.37
CA ILE A 98 26.47 4.76 -13.37
C ILE A 98 27.93 4.57 -12.96
N PRO A 99 28.36 4.84 -11.70
CA PRO A 99 29.50 4.12 -11.14
C PRO A 99 29.09 2.66 -10.96
N ALA A 100 29.78 1.76 -11.65
CA ALA A 100 29.53 0.34 -11.61
C ALA A 100 29.82 -0.23 -10.22
N ALA A 101 28.79 -0.74 -9.55
CA ALA A 101 28.93 -1.84 -8.61
C ALA A 101 27.68 -2.73 -8.70
N PRO A 102 27.80 -4.01 -9.06
CA PRO A 102 26.71 -4.95 -8.94
C PRO A 102 26.63 -5.38 -7.47
N SER A 103 25.72 -4.81 -6.68
CA SER A 103 25.27 -5.50 -5.47
C SER A 103 24.14 -6.43 -5.89
N GLU A 104 24.34 -7.72 -5.65
CA GLU A 104 23.39 -8.79 -5.91
C GLU A 104 21.97 -8.36 -5.58
N ALA A 105 21.12 -8.35 -6.61
CA ALA A 105 19.70 -8.15 -6.48
C ALA A 105 19.15 -9.30 -5.63
N GLN A 106 19.07 -9.06 -4.32
CA GLN A 106 18.28 -9.85 -3.40
C GLN A 106 16.84 -9.80 -3.91
N LYS A 107 16.44 -10.85 -4.64
CA LYS A 107 15.03 -11.24 -4.79
C LYS A 107 14.55 -11.67 -3.40
N THR A 108 14.38 -10.73 -2.49
CA THR A 108 13.43 -10.90 -1.41
C THR A 108 12.11 -10.39 -1.96
N GLY A 109 11.30 -11.33 -2.47
CA GLY A 109 9.87 -11.09 -2.55
C GLY A 109 9.45 -10.62 -1.16
N GLY A 110 9.05 -9.37 -1.04
CA GLY A 110 8.50 -8.85 0.20
C GLY A 110 7.17 -9.54 0.43
N GLU A 111 7.24 -10.70 1.07
CA GLU A 111 6.13 -11.32 1.78
C GLU A 111 5.78 -10.35 2.92
N ILE A 112 4.93 -9.37 2.61
CA ILE A 112 4.12 -8.81 3.68
C ILE A 112 3.28 -9.97 4.19
N GLY A 113 3.64 -10.48 5.36
CA GLY A 113 2.95 -11.60 5.99
C GLY A 113 1.46 -11.28 6.03
N ALA A 114 0.71 -11.90 5.12
CA ALA A 114 -0.69 -12.17 5.35
C ALA A 114 -0.68 -13.07 6.58
N SER A 115 -0.91 -12.45 7.74
CA SER A 115 -1.21 -13.17 8.95
C SER A 115 -2.41 -14.05 8.64
N HIS A 116 -2.11 -15.33 8.42
CA HIS A 116 -2.88 -16.49 8.82
C HIS A 116 -4.29 -16.14 9.33
N LEU A 117 -5.21 -15.90 8.39
CA LEU A 117 -6.65 -16.01 8.57
C LEU A 117 -7.23 -16.66 7.31
N ASP A 118 -6.61 -17.75 6.85
CA ASP A 118 -7.31 -18.71 5.99
C ASP A 118 -7.83 -19.82 6.89
N ARG A 119 -9.10 -19.70 7.27
CA ARG A 119 -9.84 -20.82 7.85
C ARG A 119 -10.21 -21.70 6.67
N GLY A 120 -9.54 -22.84 6.58
CA GLY A 120 -9.45 -23.71 5.42
C GLY A 120 -10.73 -23.91 4.62
N ARG A 121 -10.59 -23.81 3.30
CA ARG A 121 -11.51 -24.39 2.33
C ARG A 121 -10.97 -25.77 1.95
N ASP A 122 -11.62 -26.82 2.44
CA ASP A 122 -11.39 -28.19 1.99
C ASP A 122 -11.68 -28.30 0.48
N PRO A 123 -10.75 -28.87 -0.32
CA PRO A 123 -10.95 -29.04 -1.76
C PRO A 123 -11.97 -30.15 -2.11
N ASP A 124 -12.38 -30.99 -1.14
CA ASP A 124 -13.32 -32.10 -1.33
C ASP A 124 -14.73 -31.83 -0.76
N ALA A 125 -15.04 -30.59 -0.35
CA ALA A 125 -16.39 -30.26 0.10
C ALA A 125 -17.39 -30.31 -1.09
N PRO A 126 -18.45 -31.14 -1.04
CA PRO A 126 -19.40 -31.24 -2.15
C PRO A 126 -20.06 -29.88 -2.40
N THR A 127 -20.17 -29.50 -3.67
CA THR A 127 -20.83 -28.27 -4.10
C THR A 127 -22.30 -28.34 -3.69
N SER A 128 -22.64 -27.71 -2.56
CA SER A 128 -24.02 -27.50 -2.16
C SER A 128 -24.70 -26.64 -3.22
N ALA A 129 -25.55 -27.29 -4.02
CA ALA A 129 -26.48 -26.63 -4.91
C ALA A 129 -27.50 -25.87 -4.06
N PHE A 130 -27.27 -24.58 -3.85
CA PHE A 130 -28.34 -23.69 -3.46
C PHE A 130 -29.30 -23.60 -4.65
N SER A 131 -30.34 -24.44 -4.62
CA SER A 131 -31.47 -24.39 -5.53
C SER A 131 -32.14 -23.01 -5.43
N ALA A 132 -32.10 -22.27 -6.52
CA ALA A 132 -32.97 -21.12 -6.73
C ALA A 132 -34.34 -21.62 -7.17
N SER A 133 -35.30 -21.63 -6.24
CA SER A 133 -36.74 -21.63 -6.49
C SER A 133 -37.33 -20.56 -5.55
N VAL A 134 -37.47 -19.32 -6.01
CA VAL A 134 -38.72 -18.75 -6.54
C VAL A 134 -39.82 -18.60 -5.46
N LEU A 135 -40.02 -17.34 -5.07
CA LEU A 135 -41.29 -16.61 -4.79
C LEU A 135 -42.46 -17.37 -4.13
N ASP A 136 -42.87 -16.90 -2.94
CA ASP A 136 -44.18 -16.27 -2.65
C ASP A 136 -44.56 -16.38 -1.16
N GLY A 137 -45.24 -15.36 -0.64
CA GLY A 137 -46.16 -15.54 0.50
C GLY A 137 -45.82 -14.82 1.81
N ASN A 138 -45.94 -13.49 1.80
CA ASN A 138 -46.32 -12.74 3.00
C ASN A 138 -47.77 -13.10 3.40
N THR A 139 -47.97 -13.81 4.51
CA THR A 139 -49.22 -13.76 5.31
C THR A 139 -48.98 -14.22 6.74
N GLY A 140 -49.40 -13.39 7.72
CA GLY A 140 -50.00 -13.87 8.96
C GLY A 140 -49.17 -13.73 10.23
N GLY A 141 -49.25 -12.56 10.87
CA GLY A 141 -49.00 -12.41 12.31
C GLY A 141 -50.17 -12.96 13.13
N ALA A 142 -49.86 -13.43 14.34
CA ALA A 142 -50.78 -13.78 15.41
C ALA A 142 -50.06 -13.51 16.75
N PRO A 143 -50.75 -13.44 17.90
CA PRO A 143 -52.19 -13.44 18.15
C PRO A 143 -52.80 -12.03 18.30
#